data_AF-A0A522FE92-F1
#
_entry.id   AF-A0A522FE92-F1
#
_cell.length_a   1.000
_cell.length_b   1.000
_cell.length_c   1.000
_cell.angle_alpha   90.00
_cell.angle_beta   90.00
_cell.angle_gamma   90.00
#
_symmetry.space_group_name_H-M   'P 1'
#
loop_
_entity.id
_entity.type
_entity.pdbx_description
1 polymer ?
#
loop_
_entity_poly.entity_id
_entity_poly.type
_entity_poly.pdbx_seq_one_letter_code
_entity_poly.pdbx_strand_id
1 'polypeptide(L)'
;MPLIVNLSTIHTLHPIKKSVDAFAQLCNDYSDGSLSCCPTFFRSWSNYAWVMYQYQTHDRSLIQPYRLGAVTTPQFLSQLQGLFPFLNDLSNDQDSLRSTDTAVSLLEDAWNASIDLDQTRVGRLATLMNQGEPIYLISNTNELNVRRILQLLRQHYPEIQWKKGVDISVQENKEPIEIAPNIFLCLSYRFQLFKNRSDTPNSTTSLIQHLVNGHLAESKEHIRVISQFPGDLAEASRLGIAASQIFPAEQFYNEDALKIKKA
;
A
#
# COMPACT_ATOMS: atom_id res chain seq x y z
N MET A 1 -1.35 -25.94 -3.16
CA MET A 1 -1.49 -25.25 -1.86
C MET A 1 -1.39 -23.73 -2.00
N PRO A 2 -2.53 -23.02 -2.13
CA PRO A 2 -2.55 -21.56 -2.19
C PRO A 2 -1.83 -20.88 -1.03
N LEU A 3 -1.11 -19.79 -1.32
CA LEU A 3 -0.49 -18.91 -0.34
C LEU A 3 -1.35 -17.67 -0.15
N ILE A 4 -1.73 -17.34 1.08
CA ILE A 4 -2.27 -16.03 1.45
C ILE A 4 -1.13 -15.25 2.11
N VAL A 5 -0.70 -14.17 1.48
CA VAL A 5 0.51 -13.43 1.88
C VAL A 5 0.17 -11.97 2.12
N ASN A 6 0.55 -11.42 3.27
CA ASN A 6 0.43 -9.99 3.47
C ASN A 6 1.42 -9.25 2.54
N LEU A 7 0.91 -8.37 1.69
CA LEU A 7 1.69 -7.67 0.65
C LEU A 7 2.85 -6.87 1.24
N SER A 8 2.69 -6.35 2.46
CA SER A 8 3.73 -5.59 3.15
C SER A 8 4.84 -6.46 3.75
N THR A 9 4.83 -7.77 3.47
CA THR A 9 6.02 -8.62 3.63
C THR A 9 7.00 -8.49 2.46
N ILE A 10 6.53 -8.06 1.27
CA ILE A 10 7.30 -8.03 0.02
C ILE A 10 7.89 -6.64 -0.27
N HIS A 11 7.13 -5.58 -0.02
CA HIS A 11 7.62 -4.20 -0.17
C HIS A 11 7.93 -3.60 1.20
N THR A 12 8.72 -2.53 1.24
CA THR A 12 9.04 -1.79 2.46
C THR A 12 8.03 -0.69 2.68
N LEU A 13 7.44 -0.67 3.88
CA LEU A 13 6.61 0.42 4.35
C LEU A 13 7.38 1.19 5.42
N HIS A 14 7.82 2.39 5.09
CA HIS A 14 8.47 3.29 6.04
C HIS A 14 7.46 3.93 6.98
N PRO A 15 7.91 4.44 8.14
CA PRO A 15 7.05 5.21 9.03
C PRO A 15 6.38 6.39 8.31
N ILE A 16 5.18 6.78 8.78
CA ILE A 16 4.43 7.93 8.26
C ILE A 16 5.28 9.20 8.15
N LYS A 17 6.26 9.34 9.05
CA LYS A 17 7.24 10.42 9.02
C LYS A 17 7.87 10.63 7.64
N LYS A 18 8.17 9.56 6.88
CA LYS A 18 8.77 9.69 5.54
C LYS A 18 7.84 10.38 4.54
N SER A 19 6.53 10.08 4.58
CA SER A 19 5.53 10.80 3.76
C SER A 19 5.37 12.25 4.23
N VAL A 20 5.34 12.49 5.55
CA VAL A 20 5.25 13.85 6.11
C VAL A 20 6.46 14.70 5.73
N ASP A 21 7.68 14.14 5.82
CA ASP A 21 8.92 14.78 5.40
C ASP A 21 8.85 15.16 3.91
N ALA A 22 8.32 14.28 3.05
CA ALA A 22 8.17 14.56 1.62
C ALA A 22 7.18 15.71 1.35
N PHE A 23 6.03 15.74 2.02
CA PHE A 23 5.11 16.88 1.93
C PHE A 23 5.71 18.17 2.48
N ALA A 24 6.48 18.09 3.58
CA ALA A 24 7.17 19.25 4.13
C ALA A 24 8.24 19.78 3.16
N GLN A 25 8.88 18.90 2.40
CA GLN A 25 9.81 19.27 1.33
C GLN A 25 9.09 20.02 0.20
N LEU A 26 7.89 19.59 -0.22
CA LEU A 26 7.08 20.36 -1.18
C LEU A 26 6.79 21.77 -0.66
N CYS A 27 6.47 21.94 0.62
CA CYS A 27 6.30 23.26 1.20
C CYS A 27 7.59 24.09 1.17
N ASN A 28 8.76 23.48 1.37
CA ASN A 28 10.05 24.19 1.30
C ASN A 28 10.36 24.63 -0.14
N ASP A 29 10.06 23.78 -1.12
CA ASP A 29 10.42 23.98 -2.51
C ASP A 29 9.48 24.98 -3.21
N TYR A 30 8.20 25.00 -2.86
CA TYR A 30 7.17 25.71 -3.64
C TYR A 30 6.33 26.72 -2.84
N SER A 31 6.35 26.72 -1.50
CA SER A 31 5.62 27.74 -0.73
C SER A 31 6.50 28.98 -0.61
N ASP A 32 6.30 29.98 -1.47
CA ASP A 32 6.95 31.29 -1.34
C ASP A 32 6.53 31.93 0.00
N GLY A 33 7.35 31.74 1.02
CA GLY A 33 7.07 32.28 2.33
C GLY A 33 7.09 33.81 2.28
N SER A 34 5.98 34.45 2.64
CA SER A 34 5.90 35.90 2.90
C SER A 34 6.74 36.35 4.11
N LEU A 35 7.59 35.48 4.65
CA LEU A 35 8.45 35.70 5.82
C LEU A 35 9.91 35.36 5.42
N SER A 36 10.46 36.20 4.55
CA SER A 36 11.82 36.12 4.00
C SER A 36 12.95 36.45 5.01
N CYS A 37 12.67 36.48 6.33
CA CYS A 37 13.68 36.89 7.32
C CYS A 37 14.45 35.75 8.02
N CYS A 38 14.06 34.47 7.87
CA CYS A 38 14.71 33.33 8.55
C CYS A 38 14.85 32.11 7.62
N PRO A 39 16.00 31.85 6.96
CA PRO A 39 15.93 31.32 5.59
C PRO A 39 15.64 29.83 5.42
N THR A 40 15.99 28.95 6.37
CA THR A 40 15.90 27.48 6.10
C THR A 40 15.47 26.63 7.29
N PHE A 41 16.17 26.67 8.43
CA PHE A 41 15.88 25.75 9.54
C PHE A 41 14.49 25.96 10.16
N PHE A 42 14.12 27.21 10.44
CA PHE A 42 12.79 27.53 10.98
C PHE A 42 11.67 27.25 9.98
N ARG A 43 11.92 27.48 8.68
CA ARG A 43 10.98 27.18 7.58
C ARG A 43 10.73 25.68 7.45
N SER A 44 11.79 24.86 7.47
CA SER A 44 11.65 23.39 7.43
C SER A 44 10.89 22.84 8.65
N TRP A 45 11.18 23.34 9.85
CA TRP A 45 10.49 22.90 11.06
C TRP A 45 9.02 23.35 11.11
N SER A 46 8.73 24.61 10.76
CA SER A 46 7.36 25.11 10.70
C SER A 46 6.53 24.40 9.65
N ASN A 47 7.12 24.09 8.49
CA ASN A 47 6.46 23.34 7.43
C ASN A 47 6.16 21.90 7.86
N TYR A 48 7.12 21.20 8.49
CA TYR A 48 6.86 19.87 9.03
C TYR A 48 5.74 19.87 10.08
N ALA A 49 5.77 20.81 11.03
CA ALA A 49 4.74 20.92 12.06
C ALA A 49 3.35 21.21 11.46
N TRP A 50 3.30 22.09 10.46
CA TRP A 50 2.07 22.39 9.73
C TRP A 50 1.56 21.18 8.95
N VAL A 51 2.40 20.43 8.23
CA VAL A 51 1.99 19.20 7.53
C VAL A 51 1.46 18.15 8.51
N MET A 52 2.14 17.96 9.65
CA MET A 52 1.65 17.07 10.71
C MET A 52 0.28 17.51 11.23
N TYR A 53 0.08 18.81 11.43
CA TYR A 53 -1.21 19.36 11.83
C TYR A 53 -2.30 19.10 10.77
N GLN A 54 -2.00 19.30 9.48
CA GLN A 54 -2.93 18.98 8.39
C GLN A 54 -3.27 17.49 8.36
N TYR A 55 -2.26 16.62 8.49
CA TYR A 55 -2.45 15.17 8.54
C TYR A 55 -3.41 14.77 9.68
N GLN A 56 -3.21 15.31 10.89
CA GLN A 56 -4.08 15.04 12.04
C GLN A 56 -5.49 15.61 11.86
N THR A 57 -5.60 16.84 11.38
CA THR A 57 -6.88 17.53 11.16
C THR A 57 -7.73 16.81 10.11
N HIS A 58 -7.10 16.30 9.05
CA HIS A 58 -7.78 15.68 7.92
C HIS A 58 -7.76 14.13 7.94
N ASP A 59 -7.29 13.51 9.02
CA ASP A 59 -7.22 12.04 9.12
C ASP A 59 -8.61 11.42 8.92
N ARG A 60 -9.60 11.89 9.68
CA ARG A 60 -10.96 11.32 9.64
C ARG A 60 -11.80 11.77 8.44
N SER A 61 -11.55 12.96 7.91
CA SER A 61 -12.38 13.56 6.86
C SER A 61 -11.89 13.24 5.44
N LEU A 62 -10.60 12.92 5.27
CA LEU A 62 -9.99 12.69 3.95
C LEU A 62 -9.14 11.41 3.89
N ILE A 63 -8.17 11.25 4.78
CA ILE A 63 -7.17 10.16 4.70
C ILE A 63 -7.81 8.79 4.94
N GLN A 64 -8.56 8.64 6.03
CA GLN A 64 -9.24 7.38 6.35
C GLN A 64 -10.30 7.05 5.30
N PRO A 65 -11.22 7.96 4.90
CA PRO A 65 -12.16 7.68 3.81
C PRO A 65 -11.47 7.20 2.52
N TYR A 66 -10.34 7.78 2.15
CA TYR A 66 -9.57 7.33 0.99
C TYR A 66 -8.96 5.93 1.18
N ARG A 67 -8.32 5.65 2.32
CA ARG A 67 -7.79 4.31 2.66
C ARG A 67 -8.87 3.24 2.68
N LEU A 68 -10.09 3.60 3.01
CA LEU A 68 -11.24 2.70 3.08
C LEU A 68 -11.99 2.56 1.75
N GLY A 69 -11.56 3.28 0.70
CA GLY A 69 -12.21 3.27 -0.61
C GLY A 69 -13.56 3.99 -0.65
N ALA A 70 -13.82 4.89 0.30
CA ALA A 70 -15.00 5.76 0.28
C ALA A 70 -14.82 6.99 -0.62
N VAL A 71 -13.57 7.36 -0.91
CA VAL A 71 -13.18 8.47 -1.79
C VAL A 71 -12.32 7.91 -2.92
N THR A 72 -12.56 8.35 -4.15
CA THR A 72 -11.75 7.95 -5.32
C THR A 72 -10.41 8.68 -5.35
N THR A 73 -9.40 8.13 -6.03
CA THR A 73 -8.09 8.77 -6.16
C THR A 73 -8.15 10.20 -6.73
N PRO A 74 -8.93 10.50 -7.81
CA PRO A 74 -9.04 11.87 -8.30
C PRO A 74 -9.66 12.84 -7.29
N GLN A 75 -10.69 12.40 -6.54
CA GLN A 75 -11.29 13.22 -5.49
C GLN A 75 -10.32 13.46 -4.33
N PHE A 76 -9.58 12.43 -3.92
CA PHE A 76 -8.58 12.51 -2.86
C PHE A 76 -7.48 13.51 -3.23
N LEU A 77 -6.90 13.40 -4.44
CA LEU A 77 -5.84 14.28 -4.91
C LEU A 77 -6.32 15.73 -5.07
N SER A 78 -7.55 15.94 -5.57
CA SER A 78 -8.14 17.28 -5.67
C SER A 78 -8.32 17.93 -4.28
N GLN A 79 -8.81 17.19 -3.28
CA GLN A 79 -8.95 17.71 -1.92
C GLN A 79 -7.58 17.92 -1.25
N LEU A 80 -6.63 17.03 -1.50
CA LEU A 80 -5.26 17.15 -1.00
C LEU A 80 -4.59 18.41 -1.57
N GLN A 81 -4.74 18.67 -2.88
CA GLN A 81 -4.25 19.89 -3.53
C GLN A 81 -4.84 21.15 -2.90
N GLY A 82 -6.12 21.12 -2.49
CA GLY A 82 -6.74 22.20 -1.74
C GLY A 82 -6.05 22.54 -0.40
N LEU A 83 -5.34 21.58 0.20
CA LEU A 83 -4.53 21.81 1.40
C LEU A 83 -3.19 22.50 1.09
N PHE A 84 -2.69 22.34 -0.14
CA PHE A 84 -1.42 22.89 -0.61
C PHE A 84 -1.65 23.94 -1.72
N PRO A 85 -2.31 25.07 -1.42
CA PRO A 85 -2.77 26.02 -2.44
C PRO A 85 -1.64 26.65 -3.27
N PHE A 86 -0.42 26.70 -2.76
CA PHE A 86 0.76 27.17 -3.49
C PHE A 86 1.12 26.27 -4.70
N LEU A 87 0.66 25.02 -4.72
CA LEU A 87 0.80 24.17 -5.91
C LEU A 87 -0.19 24.55 -7.03
N ASN A 88 -1.21 25.36 -6.73
CA ASN A 88 -2.11 25.89 -7.76
C ASN A 88 -1.43 26.96 -8.61
N ASP A 89 -0.47 27.69 -8.05
CA ASP A 89 0.27 28.72 -8.80
C ASP A 89 1.16 28.08 -9.87
N LEU A 90 1.71 26.89 -9.60
CA LEU A 90 2.39 26.07 -10.61
C LEU A 90 1.45 25.73 -11.77
N SER A 91 0.16 25.48 -11.50
CA SER A 91 -0.84 25.14 -12.52
C SER A 91 -1.29 26.34 -13.38
N ASN A 92 -1.05 27.57 -12.93
CA ASN A 92 -1.48 28.81 -13.58
C ASN A 92 -0.43 29.44 -14.51
N ASP A 93 0.81 28.93 -14.53
CA ASP A 93 1.82 29.31 -15.51
C ASP A 93 1.38 28.83 -16.92
N GLN A 94 0.91 29.78 -17.74
CA GLN A 94 0.16 29.55 -18.98
C GLN A 94 0.92 28.82 -20.11
N ASP A 95 2.22 28.58 -19.97
CA ASP A 95 3.05 27.99 -21.01
C ASP A 95 3.14 26.45 -20.97
N SER A 96 2.39 25.75 -20.12
CA SER A 96 2.42 24.29 -20.14
C SER A 96 1.08 23.61 -19.85
N LEU A 97 0.56 22.91 -20.85
CA LEU A 97 -0.35 21.75 -20.72
C LEU A 97 0.18 20.62 -19.80
N ARG A 98 1.33 20.83 -19.13
CA ARG A 98 2.01 19.92 -18.20
C ARG A 98 1.88 20.36 -16.73
N SER A 99 1.34 21.53 -16.44
CA SER A 99 1.45 22.15 -15.12
C SER A 99 0.54 21.53 -14.04
N THR A 100 -0.73 21.25 -14.36
CA THR A 100 -1.65 20.55 -13.44
C THR A 100 -1.22 19.11 -13.19
N ASP A 101 -0.76 18.41 -14.23
CA ASP A 101 -0.19 17.07 -14.11
C ASP A 101 1.07 17.07 -13.23
N THR A 102 1.84 18.15 -13.25
CA THR A 102 3.02 18.32 -12.38
C THR A 102 2.63 18.43 -10.91
N ALA A 103 1.64 19.26 -10.55
CA ALA A 103 1.18 19.40 -9.17
C ALA A 103 0.62 18.08 -8.61
N VAL A 104 -0.20 17.38 -9.40
CA VAL A 104 -0.74 16.07 -9.02
C VAL A 104 0.39 15.05 -8.85
N SER A 105 1.35 14.99 -9.78
CA SER A 105 2.50 14.09 -9.67
C SER A 105 3.32 14.34 -8.40
N LEU A 106 3.56 15.60 -8.04
CA LEU A 106 4.28 15.95 -6.81
C LEU A 106 3.56 15.44 -5.54
N LEU A 107 2.22 15.59 -5.50
CA LEU A 107 1.40 15.10 -4.40
C LEU A 107 1.38 13.56 -4.34
N GLU A 108 1.29 12.90 -5.49
CA GLU A 108 1.37 11.44 -5.59
C GLU A 108 2.74 10.92 -5.09
N ASP A 109 3.84 11.57 -5.51
CA ASP A 109 5.19 11.22 -5.09
C ASP A 109 5.39 11.40 -3.58
N ALA A 110 4.93 12.53 -3.03
CA ALA A 110 5.00 12.78 -1.59
C ALA A 110 4.16 11.79 -0.77
N TRP A 111 2.96 11.46 -1.26
CA TRP A 111 2.11 10.43 -0.64
C TRP A 111 2.81 9.06 -0.62
N ASN A 112 3.35 8.66 -1.77
CA ASN A 112 4.03 7.38 -1.98
C ASN A 112 5.44 7.29 -1.40
N ALA A 113 6.00 8.36 -0.82
CA ALA A 113 7.37 8.38 -0.30
C ALA A 113 7.64 7.33 0.79
N SER A 114 6.59 6.85 1.48
CA SER A 114 6.68 5.76 2.45
C SER A 114 6.78 4.36 1.83
N ILE A 115 6.55 4.23 0.52
CA ILE A 115 6.58 2.96 -0.21
C ILE A 115 7.91 2.81 -0.93
N ASP A 116 8.62 1.74 -0.60
CA ASP A 116 9.90 1.40 -1.21
C ASP A 116 10.05 -0.12 -1.39
N LEU A 117 11.11 -0.55 -2.06
CA LEU A 117 11.50 -1.95 -2.16
C LEU A 117 12.99 -2.05 -1.80
N ASP A 118 13.27 -2.15 -0.50
CA ASP A 118 14.65 -2.24 -0.04
C ASP A 118 15.29 -3.61 -0.33
N GLN A 119 16.62 -3.66 -0.28
CA GLN A 119 17.42 -4.85 -0.58
C GLN A 119 17.09 -6.06 0.30
N THR A 120 16.55 -5.87 1.50
CA THR A 120 16.19 -6.98 2.41
C THR A 120 14.91 -7.70 1.96
N ARG A 121 14.09 -7.06 1.11
CA ARG A 121 12.80 -7.60 0.65
C ARG A 121 12.76 -7.94 -0.83
N VAL A 122 13.71 -7.43 -1.59
CA VAL A 122 13.96 -7.71 -3.01
C VAL A 122 13.97 -9.21 -3.38
N GLY A 123 14.30 -10.13 -2.47
CA GLY A 123 14.22 -11.58 -2.75
C GLY A 123 12.85 -12.23 -2.51
N ARG A 124 11.95 -11.57 -1.77
CA ARG A 124 10.81 -12.24 -1.13
C ARG A 124 9.74 -12.68 -2.12
N LEU A 125 9.44 -11.90 -3.17
CA LEU A 125 8.47 -12.32 -4.19
C LEU A 125 8.97 -13.54 -4.97
N ALA A 126 10.26 -13.57 -5.35
CA ALA A 126 10.86 -14.71 -6.01
C ALA A 126 10.78 -15.99 -5.14
N THR A 127 11.03 -15.86 -3.82
CA THR A 127 10.88 -16.98 -2.87
C THR A 127 9.45 -17.55 -2.87
N LEU A 128 8.43 -16.69 -2.93
CA LEU A 128 7.03 -17.13 -3.01
C LEU A 128 6.74 -17.82 -4.34
N MET A 129 7.20 -17.25 -5.46
CA MET A 129 6.99 -17.81 -6.79
C MET A 129 7.63 -19.18 -6.97
N ASN A 130 8.81 -19.40 -6.37
CA ASN A 130 9.51 -20.68 -6.39
C ASN A 130 8.74 -21.82 -5.69
N GLN A 131 7.68 -21.50 -4.93
CA GLN A 131 6.78 -22.53 -4.40
C GLN A 131 5.91 -23.19 -5.48
N GLY A 132 5.73 -22.53 -6.64
CA GLY A 132 4.89 -23.03 -7.74
C GLY A 132 3.39 -22.99 -7.45
N GLU A 133 2.96 -22.22 -6.46
CA GLU A 133 1.60 -22.19 -5.95
C GLU A 133 0.89 -20.86 -6.25
N PRO A 134 -0.45 -20.83 -6.31
CA PRO A 134 -1.21 -19.58 -6.37
C PRO A 134 -0.91 -18.66 -5.18
N ILE A 135 -0.62 -17.40 -5.45
CA ILE A 135 -0.27 -16.38 -4.45
C ILE A 135 -1.38 -15.34 -4.37
N TYR A 136 -2.03 -15.22 -3.21
CA TYR A 136 -3.04 -14.22 -2.89
C TYR A 136 -2.43 -13.17 -1.97
N LEU A 137 -2.06 -12.03 -2.54
CA LEU A 137 -1.47 -10.89 -1.85
C LEU A 137 -2.59 -10.05 -1.21
N ILE A 138 -2.74 -10.12 0.11
CA ILE A 138 -3.70 -9.32 0.87
C ILE A 138 -3.06 -8.01 1.33
N SER A 139 -3.81 -6.91 1.27
CA SER A 139 -3.29 -5.62 1.75
C SER A 139 -4.37 -4.71 2.28
N ASN A 140 -4.09 -4.09 3.43
CA ASN A 140 -4.79 -2.90 3.88
C ASN A 140 -4.03 -1.66 3.38
N THR A 141 -4.53 -1.02 2.34
CA THR A 141 -3.80 0.01 1.59
C THR A 141 -4.77 0.94 0.83
N ASN A 142 -4.25 1.78 -0.05
CA ASN A 142 -5.02 2.64 -0.95
C ASN A 142 -4.51 2.47 -2.39
N GLU A 143 -5.25 3.02 -3.36
CA GLU A 143 -4.96 2.87 -4.79
C GLU A 143 -3.59 3.43 -5.18
N LEU A 144 -3.21 4.63 -4.72
CA LEU A 144 -1.90 5.24 -5.00
C LEU A 144 -0.73 4.38 -4.52
N ASN A 145 -0.80 3.88 -3.28
CA ASN A 145 0.25 3.00 -2.75
C ASN A 145 0.36 1.71 -3.55
N VAL A 146 -0.76 1.10 -3.96
CA VAL A 146 -0.74 -0.13 -4.78
C VAL A 146 -0.14 0.14 -6.15
N ARG A 147 -0.47 1.27 -6.79
CA ARG A 147 0.15 1.68 -8.06
C ARG A 147 1.67 1.73 -7.92
N ARG A 148 2.17 2.38 -6.86
CA ARG A 148 3.61 2.47 -6.58
C ARG A 148 4.25 1.12 -6.32
N ILE A 149 3.64 0.27 -5.49
CA ILE A 149 4.14 -1.08 -5.21
C ILE A 149 4.25 -1.88 -6.50
N LEU A 150 3.21 -1.89 -7.35
CA LEU A 150 3.23 -2.61 -8.61
C LEU A 150 4.29 -2.07 -9.57
N GLN A 151 4.51 -0.75 -9.60
CA GLN A 151 5.58 -0.14 -10.39
C GLN A 151 6.96 -0.66 -9.94
N LEU A 152 7.23 -0.65 -8.63
CA LEU A 152 8.49 -1.14 -8.07
C LEU A 152 8.70 -2.63 -8.36
N LEU A 153 7.66 -3.46 -8.19
CA LEU A 153 7.72 -4.89 -8.48
C LEU A 153 7.98 -5.16 -9.97
N ARG A 154 7.32 -4.42 -10.88
CA ARG A 154 7.54 -4.57 -12.32
C ARG A 154 8.94 -4.16 -12.76
N GLN A 155 9.48 -3.10 -12.15
CA GLN A 155 10.85 -2.66 -12.40
C GLN A 155 11.87 -3.69 -11.91
N HIS A 156 11.59 -4.32 -10.77
CA HIS A 156 12.52 -5.25 -10.15
C HIS A 156 12.46 -6.67 -10.74
N TYR A 157 11.28 -7.12 -11.18
CA TYR A 157 11.05 -8.44 -11.76
C TYR A 157 10.51 -8.33 -13.20
N PRO A 158 11.31 -7.83 -14.16
CA PRO A 158 10.89 -7.63 -15.55
C PRO A 158 10.61 -8.95 -16.28
N GLU A 159 11.12 -10.08 -15.78
CA GLU A 159 10.91 -11.43 -16.33
C GLU A 159 9.51 -11.98 -16.07
N ILE A 160 8.79 -11.43 -15.08
CA ILE A 160 7.41 -11.82 -14.78
C ILE A 160 6.49 -11.30 -15.90
N GLN A 161 5.59 -12.16 -16.37
CA GLN A 161 4.56 -11.80 -17.34
C GLN A 161 3.42 -10.99 -16.69
N TRP A 162 3.72 -9.74 -16.34
CA TRP A 162 2.74 -8.84 -15.73
C TRP A 162 1.57 -8.55 -16.68
N LYS A 163 0.34 -8.68 -16.17
CA LYS A 163 -0.86 -8.27 -16.91
C LYS A 163 -0.87 -6.76 -17.09
N LYS A 164 -1.18 -6.32 -18.31
CA LYS A 164 -1.35 -4.90 -18.67
C LYS A 164 -2.79 -4.47 -18.40
N GLY A 165 -2.99 -3.20 -18.07
CA GLY A 165 -4.34 -2.63 -17.90
C GLY A 165 -5.13 -3.22 -16.72
N VAL A 166 -4.43 -3.73 -15.70
CA VAL A 166 -5.09 -4.21 -14.48
C VAL A 166 -5.81 -3.06 -13.81
N ASP A 167 -7.12 -3.19 -13.67
CA ASP A 167 -7.95 -2.24 -12.95
C ASP A 167 -7.82 -2.46 -11.43
N ILE A 168 -7.19 -1.49 -10.76
CA ILE A 168 -7.05 -1.40 -9.31
C ILE A 168 -7.79 -0.18 -8.74
N SER A 169 -8.70 0.40 -9.51
CA SER A 169 -9.45 1.59 -9.08
C SER A 169 -10.27 1.33 -7.82
N VAL A 170 -10.56 2.42 -7.09
CA VAL A 170 -11.51 2.40 -5.97
C VAL A 170 -12.92 2.12 -6.49
N GLN A 171 -13.33 0.86 -6.39
CA GLN A 171 -14.67 0.38 -6.72
C GLN A 171 -15.00 -0.86 -5.89
N GLU A 172 -16.28 -1.11 -5.65
CA GLU A 172 -16.70 -2.34 -4.99
C GLU A 172 -16.50 -3.55 -5.90
N ASN A 173 -15.55 -4.39 -5.53
CA ASN A 173 -15.32 -5.65 -6.20
C ASN A 173 -14.56 -6.59 -5.25
N LYS A 174 -15.15 -7.77 -4.99
CA LYS A 174 -14.61 -8.78 -4.07
C LYS A 174 -13.86 -9.90 -4.81
N GLU A 175 -13.68 -9.77 -6.12
CA GLU A 175 -12.89 -10.72 -6.89
C GLU A 175 -11.38 -10.42 -6.75
N PRO A 176 -10.55 -11.43 -6.46
CA PRO A 176 -9.09 -11.30 -6.54
C PRO A 176 -8.63 -10.85 -7.93
N ILE A 177 -7.70 -9.93 -7.97
CA ILE A 177 -7.21 -9.33 -9.22
C ILE A 177 -5.94 -10.04 -9.65
N GLU A 178 -5.99 -10.83 -10.70
CA GLU A 178 -4.77 -11.46 -11.22
C GLU A 178 -3.84 -10.42 -11.88
N ILE A 179 -2.65 -10.23 -11.33
CA ILE A 179 -1.65 -9.23 -11.81
C ILE A 179 -0.52 -9.86 -12.62
N ALA A 180 -0.33 -11.16 -12.49
CA ALA A 180 0.60 -12.02 -13.22
C ALA A 180 0.10 -13.47 -13.08
N PRO A 181 0.56 -14.43 -13.90
CA PRO A 181 0.13 -15.82 -13.80
C PRO A 181 0.25 -16.34 -12.36
N ASN A 182 -0.88 -16.78 -11.78
CA ASN A 182 -0.97 -17.29 -10.41
C ASN A 182 -0.65 -16.28 -9.29
N ILE A 183 -0.65 -14.97 -9.57
CA ILE A 183 -0.44 -13.91 -8.56
C ILE A 183 -1.66 -12.99 -8.56
N PHE A 184 -2.36 -12.96 -7.43
CA PHE A 184 -3.61 -12.25 -7.24
C PHE A 184 -3.48 -11.16 -6.16
N LEU A 185 -4.05 -9.97 -6.40
CA LEU A 185 -4.19 -8.92 -5.39
C LEU A 185 -5.59 -8.95 -4.76
N CYS A 186 -5.62 -8.87 -3.44
CA CYS A 186 -6.83 -8.74 -2.64
C CYS A 186 -6.73 -7.45 -1.80
N LEU A 187 -7.42 -6.41 -2.26
CA LEU A 187 -7.25 -5.04 -1.78
C LEU A 187 -8.43 -4.63 -0.90
N SER A 188 -8.14 -4.24 0.34
CA SER A 188 -9.16 -4.00 1.35
C SER A 188 -10.21 -2.95 0.96
N TYR A 189 -9.80 -1.86 0.30
CA TYR A 189 -10.66 -0.78 -0.16
C TYR A 189 -11.66 -1.22 -1.25
N ARG A 190 -11.35 -2.26 -2.02
CA ARG A 190 -12.27 -2.81 -3.03
C ARG A 190 -13.30 -3.76 -2.44
N PHE A 191 -12.90 -4.50 -1.41
CA PHE A 191 -13.78 -5.46 -0.75
C PHE A 191 -14.72 -4.79 0.26
N GLN A 192 -14.50 -3.50 0.58
CA GLN A 192 -15.26 -2.70 1.55
C GLN A 192 -15.36 -3.34 2.94
N LEU A 193 -14.41 -4.20 3.31
CA LEU A 193 -14.49 -5.04 4.50
C LEU A 193 -14.33 -4.29 5.84
N PHE A 194 -14.17 -2.96 5.78
CA PHE A 194 -14.09 -2.08 6.94
C PHE A 194 -15.36 -1.29 7.20
N LYS A 195 -16.36 -1.33 6.31
CA LYS A 195 -17.56 -0.48 6.44
C LYS A 195 -18.50 -0.86 7.59
N ASN A 196 -18.32 -2.04 8.21
CA ASN A 196 -19.31 -2.62 9.14
C ASN A 196 -18.80 -2.94 10.56
N ARG A 197 -17.61 -2.52 10.99
CA ARG A 197 -17.15 -2.78 12.37
C ARG A 197 -16.50 -1.56 13.01
N SER A 198 -17.17 -1.04 14.04
CA SER A 198 -16.71 0.01 14.95
C SER A 198 -15.43 -0.36 15.71
N ASP A 199 -15.04 -1.64 15.76
CA ASP A 199 -14.06 -2.10 16.77
C ASP A 199 -12.76 -2.70 16.23
N THR A 200 -12.54 -2.81 14.91
CA THR A 200 -11.21 -3.21 14.37
C THR A 200 -10.92 -2.57 13.02
N PRO A 201 -10.45 -1.31 13.00
CA PRO A 201 -10.36 -0.53 11.76
C PRO A 201 -9.27 -0.98 10.77
N ASN A 202 -8.39 -1.93 11.11
CA ASN A 202 -7.07 -1.98 10.46
C ASN A 202 -6.52 -3.36 10.10
N SER A 203 -7.30 -4.44 10.14
CA SER A 203 -6.73 -5.77 9.92
C SER A 203 -7.15 -6.39 8.59
N THR A 204 -6.16 -6.88 7.86
CA THR A 204 -6.29 -7.79 6.71
C THR A 204 -7.01 -9.10 7.04
N THR A 205 -7.33 -9.35 8.32
CA THR A 205 -8.11 -10.49 8.81
C THR A 205 -9.43 -10.71 8.10
N SER A 206 -10.15 -9.64 7.76
CA SER A 206 -11.42 -9.75 7.03
C SER A 206 -11.21 -10.26 5.60
N LEU A 207 -10.09 -9.90 4.95
CA LEU A 207 -9.70 -10.45 3.64
C LEU A 207 -9.34 -11.93 3.77
N ILE A 208 -8.61 -12.33 4.82
CA ILE A 208 -8.31 -13.73 5.11
C ILE A 208 -9.60 -14.52 5.28
N GLN A 209 -10.53 -14.03 6.10
CA GLN A 209 -11.83 -14.66 6.31
C GLN A 209 -12.61 -14.83 5.01
N HIS A 210 -12.63 -13.78 4.17
CA HIS A 210 -13.32 -13.82 2.89
C HIS A 210 -12.70 -14.83 1.93
N LEU A 211 -11.37 -14.86 1.81
CA LEU A 211 -10.66 -15.81 0.95
C LEU A 211 -10.86 -17.25 1.44
N VAL A 212 -10.65 -17.52 2.72
CA VAL A 212 -10.71 -18.89 3.28
C VAL A 212 -12.12 -19.49 3.24
N ASN A 213 -13.15 -18.70 3.56
CA ASN A 213 -14.52 -19.23 3.61
C ASN A 213 -15.28 -19.10 2.28
N GLY A 214 -14.77 -18.30 1.34
CA GLY A 214 -15.36 -18.09 0.03
C GLY A 214 -14.47 -18.69 -1.06
N HIS A 215 -13.56 -17.87 -1.59
CA HIS A 215 -12.80 -18.17 -2.81
C HIS A 215 -11.94 -19.46 -2.71
N LEU A 216 -11.46 -19.80 -1.53
CA LEU A 216 -10.57 -20.95 -1.27
C LEU A 216 -11.21 -22.01 -0.37
N ALA A 217 -12.54 -22.00 -0.22
CA ALA A 217 -13.25 -22.89 0.70
C ALA A 217 -12.93 -24.38 0.48
N GLU A 218 -12.83 -24.81 -0.78
CA GLU A 218 -12.50 -26.19 -1.15
C GLU A 218 -11.05 -26.58 -0.86
N SER A 219 -10.16 -25.60 -0.71
CA SER A 219 -8.72 -25.80 -0.47
C SER A 219 -8.32 -25.53 0.97
N LYS A 220 -9.26 -25.36 1.90
CA LYS A 220 -9.01 -24.88 3.26
C LYS A 220 -7.91 -25.63 4.03
N GLU A 221 -7.85 -26.95 3.88
CA GLU A 221 -6.82 -27.80 4.51
C GLU A 221 -5.41 -27.61 3.92
N HIS A 222 -5.32 -26.91 2.79
CA HIS A 222 -4.14 -26.76 1.94
C HIS A 222 -3.74 -25.29 1.74
N ILE A 223 -4.19 -24.39 2.62
CA ILE A 223 -3.84 -22.96 2.59
C ILE A 223 -2.65 -22.69 3.50
N ARG A 224 -1.67 -21.94 3.00
CA ARG A 224 -0.60 -21.35 3.83
C ARG A 224 -0.85 -19.87 4.03
N VAL A 225 -0.64 -19.38 5.25
CA VAL A 225 -0.76 -17.95 5.59
C VAL A 225 0.59 -17.40 6.02
N ILE A 226 1.07 -16.36 5.34
CA ILE A 226 2.32 -15.68 5.65
C ILE A 226 2.02 -14.21 5.97
N SER A 227 2.28 -13.77 7.19
CA SER A 227 2.09 -12.37 7.60
C SER A 227 3.07 -11.97 8.70
N GLN A 228 3.40 -10.69 8.76
CA GLN A 228 4.12 -10.08 9.88
C GLN A 228 3.18 -9.57 10.97
N PHE A 229 1.86 -9.55 10.73
CA PHE A 229 0.89 -9.03 11.68
C PHE A 229 0.26 -10.16 12.51
N PRO A 230 0.38 -10.13 13.86
CA PRO A 230 -0.17 -11.18 14.71
C PRO A 230 -1.68 -11.39 14.54
N GLY A 231 -2.43 -10.33 14.24
CA GLY A 231 -3.88 -10.42 13.99
C GLY A 231 -4.22 -11.33 12.80
N ASP A 232 -3.46 -11.27 11.71
CA ASP A 232 -3.65 -12.13 10.54
C ASP A 232 -3.43 -13.61 10.89
N LEU A 233 -2.37 -13.89 11.65
CA LEU A 233 -2.01 -15.26 12.06
C LEU A 233 -3.04 -15.83 13.04
N ALA A 234 -3.52 -15.00 13.98
CA ALA A 234 -4.56 -15.38 14.93
C ALA A 234 -5.89 -15.67 14.21
N GLU A 235 -6.24 -14.87 13.20
CA GLU A 235 -7.45 -15.10 12.40
C GLU A 235 -7.34 -16.37 11.57
N ALA A 236 -6.19 -16.63 10.93
CA ALA A 236 -5.94 -17.88 10.21
C ALA A 236 -6.14 -19.11 11.11
N SER A 237 -5.59 -19.06 12.34
CA SER A 237 -5.77 -20.10 13.35
C SER A 237 -7.24 -20.25 13.75
N ARG A 238 -7.95 -19.14 14.01
CA ARG A 238 -9.38 -19.13 14.34
C ARG A 238 -10.24 -19.74 13.23
N LEU A 239 -9.84 -19.56 11.98
CA LEU A 239 -10.51 -20.13 10.81
C LEU A 239 -10.22 -21.63 10.63
N GLY A 240 -9.32 -22.22 11.42
CA GLY A 240 -9.01 -23.65 11.39
C GLY A 240 -7.88 -24.03 10.43
N ILE A 241 -7.05 -23.07 10.01
CA ILE A 241 -5.82 -23.38 9.27
C ILE A 241 -4.83 -24.02 10.25
N ALA A 242 -4.23 -25.14 9.85
CA ALA A 242 -3.29 -25.87 10.70
C ALA A 242 -2.09 -24.98 11.08
N ALA A 243 -1.63 -25.08 12.33
CA ALA A 243 -0.51 -24.26 12.84
C ALA A 243 0.78 -24.42 12.02
N SER A 244 1.01 -25.60 11.43
CA SER A 244 2.14 -25.88 10.53
C SER A 244 2.05 -25.17 9.16
N GLN A 245 0.93 -24.50 8.87
CA GLN A 245 0.69 -23.74 7.65
C GLN A 245 0.58 -22.23 7.90
N ILE A 246 0.79 -21.78 9.14
CA ILE A 246 0.73 -20.37 9.54
C ILE A 246 2.14 -19.90 9.89
N PHE A 247 2.67 -18.98 9.11
CA PHE A 247 4.05 -18.55 9.19
C PHE A 247 4.17 -17.05 9.49
N PRO A 248 4.86 -16.67 10.58
CA PRO A 248 5.42 -15.33 10.70
C PRO A 248 6.35 -15.04 9.52
N ALA A 249 6.20 -13.86 8.90
CA ALA A 249 6.96 -13.51 7.70
C ALA A 249 8.48 -13.63 7.88
N GLU A 250 9.01 -13.14 8.99
CA GLU A 250 10.45 -13.21 9.26
C GLU A 250 10.95 -14.65 9.40
N GLN A 251 10.13 -15.58 9.92
CA GLN A 251 10.50 -17.00 9.96
C GLN A 251 10.48 -17.59 8.55
N PHE A 252 9.42 -17.32 7.78
CA PHE A 252 9.26 -17.84 6.43
C PHE A 252 10.40 -17.41 5.48
N TYR A 253 10.87 -16.16 5.57
CA TYR A 253 11.87 -15.62 4.65
C TYR A 253 13.32 -15.72 5.15
N ASN A 254 13.57 -15.77 6.46
CA ASN A 254 14.93 -15.84 7.02
C ASN A 254 15.36 -17.25 7.43
N GLU A 255 14.47 -18.23 7.32
CA GLU A 255 14.88 -19.60 7.45
C GLU A 255 15.88 -19.95 6.32
N ASP A 256 17.15 -20.14 6.71
CA ASP A 256 18.14 -21.01 6.03
C ASP A 256 17.63 -22.46 5.80
N ALA A 257 16.31 -22.71 5.95
CA ALA A 257 15.62 -23.97 6.14
C ALA A 257 14.54 -24.29 5.08
N LEU A 258 14.40 -23.48 4.02
CA LEU A 258 13.94 -23.98 2.71
C LEU A 258 15.12 -24.58 1.91
N LYS A 259 16.11 -25.17 2.60
CA LYS A 259 17.06 -26.12 2.03
C LYS A 259 16.28 -27.27 1.39
N ILE A 260 15.90 -27.03 0.14
CA ILE A 260 16.06 -27.92 -0.98
C ILE A 260 15.67 -29.36 -0.59
N LYS A 261 14.37 -29.62 -0.48
CA LYS A 261 13.83 -30.85 -1.06
C LYS A 261 13.96 -30.73 -2.60
N LYS A 262 15.20 -30.76 -3.09
CA LYS A 262 15.47 -31.48 -4.34
C LYS A 262 15.51 -32.93 -3.89
N ALA A 263 14.36 -33.59 -3.99
CA ALA A 263 14.36 -35.02 -4.25
C ALA A 263 14.79 -35.21 -5.72
#